data_AF-A0A3G1LWN1-F1
#
_entry.id   AF-A0A3G1LWN1-F1
#
_cell.length_a   1.000
_cell.length_b   1.000
_cell.length_c   1.000
_cell.angle_alpha   90.00
_cell.angle_beta   90.00
_cell.angle_gamma   90.00
#
_symmetry.space_group_name_H-M   'P 1'
#
loop_
_entity.id
_entity.type
_entity.pdbx_description
1 polymer ?
#
loop_
_entity_poly.entity_id
_entity_poly.type
_entity_poly.pdbx_seq_one_letter_code
_entity_poly.pdbx_strand_id
1 'polypeptide(L)'
;MLEPSLNAWLSDEYRLKYFNGAYLFKKDKQKAQNSLTLYNFIPLIFKLAQIKHYKQYGTGLHLFRHSFATLIYQEAQDLVLTSRALGHSSLLSTKIYIHTTQEHNKKVALVFDSLIENKK
;
A
#
# COMPACT_ATOMS: atom_id res chain seq x y z
N MET A 1 3.30 11.84 10.59
CA MET A 1 3.13 11.62 12.04
C MET A 1 3.12 10.13 12.42
N LEU A 2 4.09 9.33 11.96
CA LEU A 2 4.21 7.91 12.35
C LEU A 2 5.11 7.72 13.58
N GLU A 3 6.05 8.64 13.79
CA GLU A 3 7.02 8.61 14.88
C GLU A 3 6.39 8.50 16.27
N PRO A 4 5.29 9.22 16.62
CA PRO A 4 4.73 9.12 17.96
C PRO A 4 4.16 7.72 18.27
N SER A 5 3.45 7.12 17.31
CA SER A 5 2.89 5.78 17.47
C SER A 5 3.97 4.70 17.49
N LEU A 6 5.04 4.89 16.70
CA LEU A 6 6.19 3.99 16.72
C LEU A 6 6.95 4.11 18.06
N ASN A 7 7.19 5.32 18.54
CA ASN A 7 7.83 5.54 19.84
C ASN A 7 6.99 4.95 20.97
N ALA A 8 5.68 5.16 20.96
CA ALA A 8 4.78 4.53 21.92
C ALA A 8 4.83 2.99 21.84
N TRP A 9 4.94 2.42 20.63
CA TRP A 9 5.10 0.98 20.44
C TRP A 9 6.42 0.46 20.99
N LEU A 10 7.52 1.18 20.75
CA LEU A 10 8.88 0.80 21.15
C LEU A 10 9.13 1.00 22.65
N SER A 11 8.46 1.94 23.29
CA SER A 11 8.60 2.24 24.72
C SER A 11 7.68 1.41 25.63
N ASP A 12 6.92 0.45 25.10
CA ASP A 12 6.03 -0.40 25.87
C ASP A 12 6.82 -1.46 26.67
N GLU A 13 6.94 -1.25 27.99
CA GLU A 13 7.71 -2.11 28.89
C GLU A 13 7.24 -3.57 28.91
N TYR A 14 5.92 -3.79 28.80
CA TYR A 14 5.35 -5.14 28.75
C TYR A 14 5.82 -5.88 27.49
N ARG A 15 5.85 -5.21 26.34
CA ARG A 15 6.33 -5.81 25.09
C ARG A 15 7.82 -6.04 25.06
N LEU A 16 8.59 -5.07 25.55
CA LEU A 16 10.05 -5.15 25.66
C LEU A 16 10.49 -6.30 26.57
N LYS A 17 9.79 -6.54 27.68
CA LYS A 17 10.04 -7.69 28.59
C LYS A 17 10.09 -9.03 27.86
N TYR A 18 9.30 -9.20 26.80
CA TYR A 18 9.24 -10.44 26.02
C TYR A 18 9.93 -10.33 24.66
N PHE A 19 10.59 -9.22 24.36
CA PHE A 19 11.23 -8.98 23.05
C PHE A 19 12.55 -9.75 22.99
N ASN A 20 12.67 -10.66 22.03
CA ASN A 20 13.84 -11.53 21.87
C ASN A 20 14.84 -11.02 20.82
N GLY A 21 14.71 -9.76 20.37
CA GLY A 21 15.55 -9.18 19.33
C GLY A 21 15.23 -9.61 17.89
N ALA A 22 14.39 -10.62 17.68
CA ALA A 22 14.18 -11.19 16.34
C ALA A 22 12.96 -10.62 15.59
N TYR A 23 11.85 -10.35 16.30
CA TYR A 23 10.60 -9.91 15.67
C TYR A 23 9.99 -8.71 16.39
N LEU A 24 9.81 -7.60 15.66
CA LEU A 24 9.21 -6.36 16.18
C LEU A 24 7.70 -6.53 16.50
N PHE A 25 6.98 -7.27 15.65
CA PHE A 25 5.56 -7.58 15.83
C PHE A 25 5.38 -9.07 16.13
N LYS A 26 4.98 -9.38 17.36
CA LYS A 26 4.72 -10.76 17.80
C LYS A 26 3.30 -10.89 18.34
N LYS A 27 2.71 -12.06 18.15
CA LYS A 27 1.48 -12.44 18.86
C LYS A 27 1.82 -12.71 20.33
N ASP A 28 1.03 -12.18 21.25
CA ASP A 28 1.14 -12.54 22.66
C ASP A 28 0.76 -14.02 22.82
N LYS A 29 1.69 -14.83 23.36
CA LYS A 29 1.50 -16.27 23.56
C LYS A 29 0.73 -16.60 24.84
N GLN A 30 0.64 -15.67 25.80
CA GLN A 30 0.12 -15.96 27.15
C GLN A 30 -1.40 -15.84 27.27
N LYS A 31 -2.07 -15.13 26.37
CA LYS A 31 -3.53 -15.06 26.35
C LYS A 31 -4.06 -15.89 25.20
N ALA A 32 -4.94 -16.85 25.49
CA ALA A 32 -5.87 -17.47 24.55
C ALA A 32 -6.91 -16.44 24.06
N GLN A 33 -6.46 -15.23 23.73
CA GLN A 33 -7.28 -14.17 23.23
C GLN A 33 -7.47 -14.46 21.75
N ASN A 34 -8.72 -14.41 21.28
CA ASN A 34 -9.06 -14.27 19.87
C ASN A 34 -8.23 -13.12 19.32
N SER A 35 -7.02 -13.41 18.80
CA SER A 35 -6.16 -12.35 18.30
C SER A 35 -6.96 -11.73 17.17
N LEU A 36 -7.20 -10.42 17.24
CA LEU A 36 -7.46 -9.67 16.03
C LEU A 36 -6.23 -9.89 15.14
N THR A 37 -6.31 -10.91 14.31
CA THR A 37 -5.35 -11.11 13.26
C THR A 37 -5.44 -9.87 12.39
N LEU A 38 -4.33 -9.52 11.76
CA LEU A 38 -4.31 -8.43 10.79
C LEU A 38 -5.50 -8.54 9.81
N TYR A 39 -5.87 -9.76 9.42
CA TYR A 39 -7.05 -10.06 8.61
C TYR A 39 -8.39 -9.56 9.19
N ASN A 40 -8.62 -9.68 10.51
CA ASN A 40 -9.84 -9.21 11.16
C ASN A 40 -9.81 -7.70 11.48
N PHE A 41 -8.62 -7.10 11.55
CA PHE A 41 -8.44 -5.68 11.83
C PHE A 41 -8.73 -4.80 10.61
N ILE A 42 -8.34 -5.22 9.41
CA ILE A 42 -8.56 -4.43 8.18
C ILE A 42 -10.06 -4.14 7.90
N PRO A 43 -10.99 -5.11 7.99
CA PRO A 43 -12.43 -4.85 7.86
C PRO A 43 -12.96 -3.81 8.85
N LEU A 44 -12.40 -3.76 10.07
CA LEU A 44 -12.78 -2.78 11.09
C LEU A 44 -12.35 -1.37 10.67
N ILE A 45 -11.11 -1.22 10.17
CA ILE A 45 -10.63 0.05 9.63
C ILE A 45 -11.53 0.52 8.49
N PHE A 46 -11.86 -0.35 7.53
CA PHE A 46 -12.75 0.02 6.43
C PHE A 46 -14.15 0.41 6.88
N LYS A 47 -14.70 -0.28 7.89
CA LYS A 47 -15.99 0.08 8.48
C LYS A 47 -15.95 1.47 9.12
N LEU A 48 -14.91 1.76 9.91
CA LEU A 48 -14.73 3.07 10.57
C LEU A 48 -14.51 4.20 9.55
N ALA A 49 -13.76 3.93 8.49
CA ALA A 49 -13.51 4.86 7.40
C ALA A 49 -14.67 4.97 6.39
N GLN A 50 -15.78 4.25 6.61
CA GLN A 50 -16.96 4.20 5.72
C GLN A 50 -16.65 3.74 4.28
N ILE A 51 -15.57 2.98 4.09
CA ILE A 51 -15.19 2.41 2.79
C ILE A 51 -16.08 1.19 2.52
N LYS A 52 -16.98 1.32 1.54
CA LYS A 52 -17.89 0.26 1.11
C LYS A 52 -17.27 -0.56 -0.03
N HIS A 53 -17.80 -1.76 -0.25
CA HIS A 53 -17.46 -2.65 -1.37
C HIS A 53 -15.99 -3.04 -1.51
N TYR A 54 -15.12 -2.80 -0.52
CA TYR A 54 -13.69 -3.15 -0.58
C TYR A 54 -13.43 -4.62 -0.96
N LYS A 55 -14.35 -5.52 -0.61
CA LYS A 55 -14.27 -6.97 -0.90
C LYS A 55 -14.17 -7.29 -2.39
N GLN A 56 -14.67 -6.43 -3.28
CA GLN A 56 -14.60 -6.66 -4.73
C GLN A 56 -13.21 -6.39 -5.31
N TYR A 57 -12.36 -5.67 -4.59
CA TYR A 57 -11.02 -5.27 -5.02
C TYR A 57 -9.89 -6.10 -4.38
N GLY A 58 -10.24 -7.03 -3.50
CA GLY A 58 -9.29 -7.88 -2.79
C GLY A 58 -9.59 -7.96 -1.29
N THR A 59 -8.68 -8.61 -0.55
CA THR A 59 -8.85 -8.86 0.88
C THR A 59 -7.61 -8.45 1.68
N GLY A 60 -7.85 -7.93 2.89
CA GLY A 60 -6.81 -7.68 3.89
C GLY A 60 -5.78 -6.61 3.49
N LEU A 61 -4.54 -6.77 3.99
CA LEU A 61 -3.46 -5.79 3.82
C LEU A 61 -3.00 -5.63 2.37
N HIS A 62 -3.23 -6.62 1.51
CA HIS A 62 -2.85 -6.53 0.11
C HIS A 62 -3.55 -5.36 -0.59
N LEU A 63 -4.77 -5.01 -0.19
CA LEU A 63 -5.46 -3.85 -0.75
C LEU A 63 -4.71 -2.55 -0.46
N PHE A 64 -4.19 -2.36 0.76
CA PHE A 64 -3.35 -1.20 1.08
C PHE A 64 -2.06 -1.18 0.27
N ARG A 65 -1.44 -2.35 0.02
CA ARG A 65 -0.27 -2.44 -0.84
C ARG A 65 -0.58 -2.04 -2.29
N HIS A 66 -1.73 -2.44 -2.82
CA HIS A 66 -2.19 -2.02 -4.14
C HIS A 66 -2.49 -0.51 -4.19
N SER A 67 -3.16 0.04 -3.18
CA SER A 67 -3.41 1.49 -3.09
C SER A 67 -2.11 2.29 -3.04
N PHE A 68 -1.13 1.84 -2.24
CA PHE A 68 0.19 2.46 -2.18
C PHE A 68 0.91 2.41 -3.54
N ALA A 69 0.88 1.26 -4.21
CA ALA A 69 1.49 1.11 -5.52
C ALA A 69 0.88 2.04 -6.58
N THR A 70 -0.45 2.12 -6.63
CA THR A 70 -1.16 3.03 -7.53
C THR A 70 -0.79 4.49 -7.26
N LEU A 71 -0.75 4.90 -5.99
CA LEU A 71 -0.36 6.25 -5.60
C LEU A 71 1.08 6.57 -6.02
N ILE A 72 2.04 5.69 -5.74
CA ILE A 72 3.44 5.89 -6.11
C ILE A 72 3.60 5.97 -7.63
N TYR A 73 2.92 5.12 -8.38
CA TYR A 73 2.98 5.17 -9.84
C TYR A 73 2.34 6.44 -10.41
N GLN A 74 1.22 6.89 -9.82
CA GLN A 74 0.57 8.15 -10.23
C GLN A 74 1.48 9.37 -10.07
N GLU A 75 2.22 9.43 -8.97
CA GLU A 75 3.14 10.54 -8.67
C GLU A 75 4.47 10.43 -9.43
N ALA A 76 5.09 9.25 -9.45
CA ALA A 76 6.41 9.08 -10.04
C ALA A 76 6.37 8.89 -11.56
N GLN A 77 5.25 8.37 -12.10
CA GLN A 77 5.12 7.88 -13.49
C GLN A 77 6.26 6.95 -13.94
N ASP A 78 6.94 6.32 -12.99
CA ASP A 78 8.11 5.46 -13.21
C ASP A 78 7.82 4.06 -12.64
N LEU A 79 7.76 3.08 -13.54
CA LEU A 79 7.48 1.69 -13.21
C LEU A 79 8.63 1.04 -12.42
N VAL A 80 9.87 1.42 -12.70
CA VAL A 80 11.07 0.88 -12.03
C VAL A 80 11.14 1.39 -10.60
N LEU A 81 10.92 2.69 -10.38
CA LEU A 81 10.87 3.26 -9.04
C LEU A 81 9.71 2.67 -8.22
N THR A 82 8.53 2.55 -8.84
CA THR A 82 7.38 1.90 -8.20
C THR A 82 7.71 0.45 -7.81
N SER A 83 8.36 -0.31 -8.71
CA SER A 83 8.76 -1.70 -8.46
C SER A 83 9.77 -1.82 -7.31
N ARG A 84 10.73 -0.89 -7.23
CA ARG A 84 11.71 -0.82 -6.14
C ARG A 84 11.06 -0.48 -4.81
N ALA A 85 10.16 0.50 -4.77
CA ALA A 85 9.42 0.87 -3.57
C ALA A 85 8.55 -0.29 -3.03
N LEU A 86 8.04 -1.14 -3.92
CA LEU A 86 7.27 -2.33 -3.55
C LEU A 86 8.15 -3.55 -3.21
N GLY A 87 9.41 -3.55 -3.64
CA GLY A 87 10.30 -4.72 -3.52
C GLY A 87 9.88 -5.88 -4.42
N HIS A 88 9.36 -5.60 -5.61
CA HIS A 88 9.05 -6.66 -6.58
C HIS A 88 10.31 -7.19 -7.25
N SER A 89 10.40 -8.52 -7.36
CA SER A 89 11.49 -9.21 -8.07
C SER A 89 11.36 -9.12 -9.59
N SER A 90 10.21 -8.72 -10.12
CA SER A 90 9.94 -8.58 -11.54
C SER A 90 9.10 -7.35 -11.84
N LEU A 91 9.43 -6.66 -12.93
CA LEU A 91 8.62 -5.53 -13.42
C LEU A 91 7.24 -5.97 -13.92
N LEU A 92 7.09 -7.25 -14.29
CA LEU A 92 5.83 -7.77 -14.80
C LEU A 92 4.71 -7.71 -13.75
N SER A 93 5.02 -7.93 -12.47
CA SER A 93 4.06 -7.82 -11.38
C SER A 93 3.68 -6.37 -11.06
N THR A 94 4.49 -5.40 -11.47
CA THR A 94 4.23 -3.96 -11.30
C THR A 94 3.43 -3.40 -12.48
N LYS A 95 3.44 -4.07 -13.64
CA LYS A 95 2.72 -3.64 -14.86
C LYS A 95 1.23 -3.39 -14.64
N ILE A 96 0.61 -4.08 -13.69
CA ILE A 96 -0.82 -3.94 -13.37
C ILE A 96 -1.21 -2.50 -12.97
N TYR A 97 -0.27 -1.68 -12.49
CA TYR A 97 -0.51 -0.27 -12.10
C TYR A 97 -0.39 0.72 -13.27
N ILE A 98 0.01 0.26 -14.46
CA ILE A 98 0.07 1.10 -15.66
C ILE A 98 -1.35 1.38 -16.18
N HIS A 99 -2.22 0.37 -16.14
CA HIS A 99 -3.56 0.40 -16.76
C HIS A 99 -4.58 1.23 -15.97
N THR A 100 -4.25 1.70 -14.76
CA THR A 100 -5.19 2.38 -13.86
C THR A 100 -5.45 3.86 -14.17
N THR A 101 -5.06 4.35 -15.35
CA THR A 101 -5.23 5.77 -15.68
C THR A 101 -5.65 5.96 -17.14
N GLN A 102 -6.96 6.04 -17.34
CA GLN A 102 -7.58 6.61 -18.55
C GLN A 102 -6.96 7.99 -18.91
N GLU A 103 -6.43 8.68 -17.90
CA GLU A 103 -5.65 9.92 -18.00
C GLU A 103 -4.35 9.79 -18.81
N HIS A 104 -3.67 8.64 -18.84
CA HIS A 104 -2.45 8.50 -19.66
C HIS A 104 -2.77 8.45 -21.15
N ASN A 105 -3.86 7.80 -21.55
CA ASN A 105 -4.29 7.80 -22.94
C ASN A 105 -4.66 9.21 -23.42
N LYS A 106 -5.29 10.02 -22.56
CA LYS A 106 -5.56 11.43 -22.85
C LYS A 106 -4.28 12.25 -22.98
N LYS A 107 -3.30 12.07 -22.07
CA LYS A 107 -1.98 12.74 -22.17
C LYS A 107 -1.28 12.43 -23.49
N VAL A 108 -1.29 11.17 -23.93
CA VAL A 108 -0.69 10.77 -25.20
C VAL A 108 -1.39 11.44 -26.37
N ALA A 109 -2.72 11.46 -26.39
CA ALA A 109 -3.48 12.15 -27.44
C ALA A 109 -3.11 13.65 -27.52
N LEU A 110 -3.06 14.34 -26.38
CA LEU A 110 -2.68 15.76 -26.32
C LEU A 110 -1.25 16.02 -26.83
N VAL A 111 -0.29 15.14 -26.51
CA VAL A 111 1.08 15.24 -27.05
C VAL A 111 1.06 15.10 -28.56
N PHE A 112 0.32 14.13 -29.11
CA PHE A 112 0.18 13.97 -30.55
C PHE A 112 -0.44 15.20 -31.22
N ASP A 113 -1.50 15.76 -30.66
CA ASP A 113 -2.16 16.97 -31.17
C ASP A 113 -1.17 18.15 -31.21
N SER A 114 -0.44 18.38 -30.12
CA SER A 114 0.57 19.45 -30.06
C SER A 114 1.73 19.28 -31.04
N LEU A 115 2.15 18.04 -31.32
CA LEU A 115 3.20 17.73 -32.29
C LEU A 115 2.75 17.95 -33.73
N ILE A 116 1.47 17.73 -34.02
CA ILE A 116 0.87 17.97 -35.34
C ILE A 116 0.73 19.48 -35.58
N GLU A 117 0.33 20.24 -34.57
CA GLU A 117 0.20 21.70 -34.66
C GLU A 117 1.55 22.41 -34.83
N ASN A 118 2.61 21.97 -34.15
CA ASN A 118 3.97 22.56 -34.29
C ASN A 118 4.69 22.23 -35.62
N LYS A 119 4.10 21.38 -36.47
CA LYS A 119 4.63 21.06 -37.81
C LYS A 119 4.00 21.89 -38.94
N LYS A 120 3.03 22.75 -38.65
CA LYS A 120 2.47 23.75 -39.57
C LYS A 120 3.13 25.09 -39.36
#